data_AF-A0A2K3V0H1-F1
#
_entry.id   AF-A0A2K3V0H1-F1
#
_cell.length_a   1.000
_cell.length_b   1.000
_cell.length_c   1.000
_cell.angle_alpha   90.00
_cell.angle_beta   90.00
_cell.angle_gamma   90.00
#
_symmetry.space_group_name_H-M   'P 1'
#
loop_
_entity.id
_entity.type
_entity.pdbx_description
1 polymer ?
#
loop_
_entity_poly.entity_id
_entity_poly.type
_entity_poly.pdbx_seq_one_letter_code
_entity_poly.pdbx_strand_id
1 'polypeptide(L)'
;MSKLLLPALTCVLFLAACGGDPSPQPQPQPQPTLYQGVWGWALGDASGNVVDSGAVVFSEQDTNEGRTAAFGTYQNAAKTRLGYSIMGPISAAGKLETAFTVDTDVNNVALYFLGLDSDNTMGTYEGKAAFSGTGAILDAAGTPTTAVVVALLQTSAVVPTNATALAQARVQARTMAAQAMAQQTVNLQAMKSSSTTLKQAAKAFLTR
;
A
#
# COMPACT_ATOMS: atom_id res chain seq x y z
N MET A 1 -71.20 36.47 15.83
CA MET A 1 -71.25 35.00 15.62
C MET A 1 -69.83 34.46 15.65
N SER A 2 -69.56 33.52 16.57
CA SER A 2 -68.55 32.43 16.56
C SER A 2 -67.57 32.37 15.37
N LYS A 3 -66.24 32.20 15.49
CA LYS A 3 -65.40 31.25 16.27
C LYS A 3 -63.91 31.68 16.08
N LEU A 4 -63.06 31.66 17.12
CA LEU A 4 -61.99 30.66 17.41
C LEU A 4 -60.98 30.45 16.24
N LEU A 5 -59.67 30.68 16.36
CA LEU A 5 -58.71 29.88 17.15
C LEU A 5 -57.34 30.59 17.38
N LEU A 6 -56.82 30.40 18.60
CA LEU A 6 -55.45 30.54 19.14
C LEU A 6 -54.43 29.61 18.40
N PRO A 7 -53.07 29.65 18.62
CA PRO A 7 -52.44 29.71 19.96
C PRO A 7 -51.02 30.33 20.13
N ALA A 8 -50.72 30.49 21.42
CA ALA A 8 -49.45 30.23 22.12
C ALA A 8 -48.26 31.18 21.92
N LEU A 9 -48.36 32.29 22.64
CA LEU A 9 -47.26 32.87 23.40
C LEU A 9 -46.82 31.90 24.53
N THR A 10 -45.52 31.91 24.84
CA THR A 10 -44.97 31.90 26.21
C THR A 10 -44.29 30.63 26.73
N CYS A 11 -43.04 30.88 27.17
CA CYS A 11 -42.25 30.20 28.19
C CYS A 11 -41.72 28.79 27.92
N VAL A 12 -40.49 28.74 27.44
CA VAL A 12 -39.56 27.68 27.86
C VAL A 12 -38.60 28.27 28.89
N LEU A 13 -38.67 27.70 30.09
CA LEU A 13 -37.78 27.88 31.22
C LEU A 13 -36.31 27.77 30.80
N PHE A 14 -35.49 28.73 31.21
CA PHE A 14 -34.05 28.52 31.36
C PHE A 14 -33.81 27.64 32.59
N LEU A 15 -33.61 26.34 32.36
CA LEU A 15 -32.98 25.45 33.33
C LEU A 15 -31.46 25.59 33.16
N ALA A 16 -30.84 26.31 34.10
CA ALA A 16 -29.42 26.20 34.35
C ALA A 16 -29.13 24.77 34.84
N ALA A 17 -28.53 23.96 33.98
CA ALA A 17 -27.97 22.65 34.32
C ALA A 17 -26.45 22.74 34.32
N CYS A 18 -25.87 22.18 35.38
CA CYS A 18 -24.49 22.28 35.81
C CYS A 18 -23.44 21.90 34.75
N GLY A 19 -22.26 22.51 34.89
CA GLY A 19 -21.08 22.23 34.10
C GLY A 19 -20.74 20.74 34.05
N GLY A 20 -20.82 20.19 32.86
CA GLY A 20 -20.02 19.06 32.45
C GLY A 20 -19.27 19.53 31.22
N ASP A 21 -17.96 19.71 31.33
CA ASP A 21 -17.13 19.81 30.13
C ASP A 21 -17.47 18.63 29.23
N PRO A 22 -17.75 18.83 27.92
CA PRO A 22 -17.97 17.70 27.04
C PRO A 22 -16.74 16.80 27.16
N SER A 23 -16.97 15.57 27.61
CA SER A 23 -15.91 14.57 27.70
C SER A 23 -15.21 14.54 26.33
N PRO A 24 -13.86 14.62 26.27
CA PRO A 24 -13.15 14.58 25.01
C PRO A 24 -13.63 13.37 24.24
N GLN A 25 -14.34 13.58 23.13
CA GLN A 25 -14.72 12.48 22.27
C GLN A 25 -13.42 11.80 21.85
N PRO A 26 -13.31 10.46 21.99
CA PRO A 26 -12.18 9.73 21.43
C PRO A 26 -12.05 10.15 19.97
N GLN A 27 -10.91 10.77 19.62
CA GLN A 27 -10.65 11.10 18.23
C GLN A 27 -10.74 9.80 17.43
N PRO A 28 -11.41 9.79 16.25
CA PRO A 28 -11.40 8.63 15.38
C PRO A 28 -9.94 8.23 15.14
N GLN A 29 -9.54 7.06 15.63
CA GLN A 29 -8.23 6.54 15.27
C GLN A 29 -8.22 6.38 13.75
N PRO A 30 -7.17 6.84 13.04
CA PRO A 30 -7.06 6.62 11.61
C PRO A 30 -7.23 5.13 11.35
N GLN A 31 -8.29 4.75 10.63
CA GLN A 31 -8.52 3.36 10.31
C GLN A 31 -7.42 2.92 9.34
N PRO A 32 -6.60 1.92 9.66
CA PRO A 32 -5.58 1.43 8.76
C PRO A 32 -6.23 1.00 7.45
N THR A 33 -5.75 1.52 6.34
CA THR A 33 -6.27 1.16 5.02
C THR A 33 -5.64 -0.15 4.56
N LEU A 34 -6.27 -0.83 3.60
CA LEU A 34 -5.90 -2.20 3.18
C LEU A 34 -4.41 -2.37 2.83
N TYR A 35 -3.76 -1.31 2.36
CA TYR A 35 -2.39 -1.36 1.84
C TYR A 35 -1.36 -0.62 2.71
N GLN A 36 -1.79 0.17 3.69
CA GLN A 36 -0.88 0.95 4.54
C GLN A 36 -0.04 0.07 5.48
N GLY A 37 1.06 0.65 5.97
CA GLY A 37 1.90 0.06 6.99
C GLY A 37 3.28 -0.38 6.50
N VAL A 38 3.86 -1.36 7.17
CA VAL A 38 5.21 -1.87 6.90
C VAL A 38 5.09 -3.23 6.22
N TRP A 39 5.72 -3.34 5.06
CA TRP A 39 5.68 -4.54 4.24
C TRP A 39 7.09 -5.01 3.94
N GLY A 40 7.29 -6.32 3.97
CA GLY A 40 8.44 -6.98 3.38
C GLY A 40 8.16 -7.24 1.92
N TRP A 41 9.17 -7.18 1.07
CA TRP A 41 9.07 -7.61 -0.31
C TRP A 41 10.25 -8.50 -0.68
N ALA A 42 9.99 -9.48 -1.55
CA ALA A 42 11.00 -10.35 -2.12
C ALA A 42 10.67 -10.63 -3.59
N LEU A 43 11.71 -10.68 -4.41
CA LEU A 43 11.66 -11.06 -5.81
C LEU A 43 12.41 -12.38 -5.97
N GLY A 44 11.77 -13.39 -6.56
CA GLY A 44 12.33 -14.72 -6.79
C GLY A 44 12.56 -15.01 -8.28
N ASP A 45 13.59 -15.79 -8.60
CA ASP A 45 13.77 -16.36 -9.93
C ASP A 45 12.89 -17.61 -10.14
N ALA A 46 12.98 -18.24 -11.32
CA ALA A 46 12.22 -19.46 -11.66
C ALA A 46 12.54 -20.65 -10.76
N SER A 47 13.72 -20.63 -10.12
CA SER A 47 14.22 -21.70 -9.26
C SER A 47 13.88 -21.45 -7.79
N GLY A 48 13.18 -20.35 -7.47
CA GLY A 48 12.84 -19.95 -6.11
C GLY A 48 13.99 -19.26 -5.36
N ASN A 49 15.08 -18.89 -6.04
CA ASN A 49 16.15 -18.12 -5.40
C ASN A 49 15.74 -16.66 -5.29
N VAL A 50 16.02 -16.03 -4.15
CA VAL A 50 15.80 -14.59 -3.97
C VAL A 50 16.79 -13.79 -4.82
N VAL A 51 16.26 -13.00 -5.75
CA VAL A 51 17.01 -12.09 -6.64
C VAL A 51 17.22 -10.73 -5.97
N ASP A 52 16.20 -10.19 -5.33
CA ASP A 52 16.29 -8.99 -4.49
C ASP A 52 15.18 -9.04 -3.43
N SER A 53 15.35 -8.29 -2.35
CA SER A 53 14.35 -8.19 -1.28
C SER A 53 14.52 -6.89 -0.52
N GLY A 54 13.53 -6.52 0.28
CA GLY A 54 13.60 -5.29 1.05
C GLY A 54 12.39 -5.06 1.92
N ALA A 55 12.29 -3.83 2.41
CA ALA A 55 11.09 -3.37 3.08
C ALA A 55 10.56 -2.12 2.37
N VAL A 56 9.25 -1.97 2.38
CA VAL A 56 8.54 -0.78 1.95
C VAL A 56 7.64 -0.30 3.08
N VAL A 57 7.53 1.01 3.22
CA VAL A 57 6.67 1.65 4.21
C VAL A 57 5.65 2.47 3.45
N PHE A 58 4.43 1.96 3.38
CA PHE A 58 3.29 2.64 2.78
C PHE A 58 2.63 3.54 3.84
N SER A 59 3.02 4.80 3.87
CA SER A 59 2.50 5.80 4.83
C SER A 59 1.30 6.57 4.30
N GLU A 60 1.15 6.62 2.98
CA GLU A 60 0.16 7.45 2.30
C GLU A 60 -0.77 6.59 1.46
N GLN A 61 -1.95 7.12 1.18
CA GLN A 61 -2.89 6.51 0.26
C GLN A 61 -3.61 7.62 -0.49
N ASP A 62 -3.80 7.43 -1.80
CA ASP A 62 -4.54 8.36 -2.64
C ASP A 62 -5.54 7.62 -3.51
N THR A 63 -6.61 8.32 -3.91
CA THR A 63 -7.65 7.81 -4.80
C THR A 63 -7.66 8.59 -6.11
N ASN A 64 -7.46 7.89 -7.22
CA ASN A 64 -7.52 8.45 -8.56
C ASN A 64 -8.53 7.69 -9.42
N GLU A 65 -9.52 8.39 -9.97
CA GLU A 65 -10.55 7.80 -10.84
C GLU A 65 -11.21 6.54 -10.21
N GLY A 66 -11.51 6.61 -8.90
CA GLY A 66 -12.12 5.49 -8.16
C GLY A 66 -11.17 4.34 -7.82
N ARG A 67 -9.87 4.49 -8.08
CA ARG A 67 -8.83 3.52 -7.71
C ARG A 67 -8.02 4.05 -6.55
N THR A 68 -7.97 3.29 -5.46
CA THR A 68 -7.25 3.69 -4.26
C THR A 68 -5.94 2.91 -4.14
N ALA A 69 -4.80 3.59 -4.16
CA ALA A 69 -3.48 2.98 -4.07
C ALA A 69 -2.68 3.57 -2.91
N ALA A 70 -1.82 2.78 -2.28
CA ALA A 70 -0.92 3.25 -1.23
C ALA A 70 0.47 3.58 -1.77
N PHE A 71 1.09 4.58 -1.16
CA PHE A 71 2.35 5.19 -1.55
C PHE A 71 3.34 5.15 -0.40
N GLY A 72 4.61 4.94 -0.74
CA GLY A 72 5.62 4.74 0.26
C GLY A 72 7.03 4.82 -0.27
N THR A 73 7.97 4.78 0.67
CA THR A 73 9.39 4.63 0.36
C THR A 73 9.83 3.20 0.63
N TYR A 74 10.71 2.68 -0.21
CA TYR A 74 11.29 1.36 -0.03
C TYR A 74 12.81 1.41 0.02
N GLN A 75 13.42 0.43 0.68
CA GLN A 75 14.84 0.18 0.61
C GLN A 75 15.08 -1.32 0.44
N ASN A 76 15.98 -1.69 -0.47
CA ASN A 76 16.37 -3.09 -0.61
C ASN A 76 17.33 -3.53 0.51
N ALA A 77 17.43 -4.83 0.75
CA ALA A 77 18.19 -5.41 1.85
C ALA A 77 19.69 -5.09 1.73
N ALA A 78 20.21 -5.07 0.50
CA ALA A 78 21.59 -4.69 0.19
C ALA A 78 21.87 -3.19 0.38
N LYS A 79 20.84 -2.36 0.59
CA LYS A 79 20.92 -0.88 0.70
C LYS A 79 21.57 -0.20 -0.50
N THR A 80 21.47 -0.83 -1.66
CA THR A 80 21.95 -0.29 -2.95
C THR A 80 20.83 0.39 -3.74
N ARG A 81 19.57 0.20 -3.34
CA ARG A 81 18.39 0.81 -3.94
C ARG A 81 17.47 1.38 -2.89
N LEU A 82 16.97 2.59 -3.16
CA LEU A 82 15.99 3.32 -2.39
C LEU A 82 15.15 4.13 -3.37
N GLY A 83 13.84 4.13 -3.19
CA GLY A 83 12.94 4.87 -4.06
C GLY A 83 11.53 4.91 -3.52
N TYR A 84 10.61 5.28 -4.40
CA TYR A 84 9.18 5.25 -4.15
C TYR A 84 8.57 3.93 -4.61
N SER A 85 7.47 3.57 -3.97
CA SER A 85 6.67 2.42 -4.33
C SER A 85 5.19 2.75 -4.23
N ILE A 86 4.42 2.07 -5.06
CA ILE A 86 2.96 2.13 -5.09
C ILE A 86 2.40 0.70 -5.06
N MET A 87 1.27 0.50 -4.37
CA MET A 87 0.53 -0.76 -4.37
C MET A 87 -0.98 -0.52 -4.38
N GLY A 88 -1.70 -1.25 -5.23
CA GLY A 88 -3.16 -1.18 -5.36
C GLY A 88 -3.64 -1.43 -6.79
N PRO A 89 -4.88 -1.03 -7.13
CA PRO A 89 -5.37 -0.99 -8.50
C PRO A 89 -4.72 0.16 -9.27
N ILE A 90 -3.56 -0.09 -9.87
CA ILE A 90 -2.76 0.96 -10.51
C ILE A 90 -3.26 1.20 -11.92
N SER A 91 -3.37 0.17 -12.77
CA SER A 91 -3.74 0.29 -14.18
C SER A 91 -5.25 0.31 -14.40
N ALA A 92 -6.01 -0.43 -13.59
CA ALA A 92 -7.46 -0.51 -13.67
C ALA A 92 -8.09 -0.95 -12.33
N ALA A 93 -9.38 -0.66 -12.16
CA ALA A 93 -10.14 -1.19 -11.03
C ALA A 93 -10.18 -2.73 -11.06
N GLY A 94 -10.12 -3.36 -9.89
CA GLY A 94 -10.08 -4.82 -9.76
C GLY A 94 -8.75 -5.45 -10.20
N LYS A 95 -7.71 -4.64 -10.44
CA LYS A 95 -6.32 -5.10 -10.52
C LYS A 95 -5.64 -4.90 -9.18
N LEU A 96 -4.70 -5.77 -8.84
CA LEU A 96 -3.81 -5.57 -7.71
C LEU A 96 -2.38 -5.66 -8.24
N GLU A 97 -1.70 -4.52 -8.18
CA GLU A 97 -0.41 -4.30 -8.81
C GLU A 97 0.51 -3.56 -7.86
N THR A 98 1.81 -3.65 -8.12
CA THR A 98 2.80 -2.85 -7.42
C THR A 98 3.90 -2.37 -8.38
N ALA A 99 4.47 -1.22 -8.09
CA ALA A 99 5.58 -0.66 -8.85
C ALA A 99 6.60 -0.01 -7.90
N PHE A 100 7.87 -0.09 -8.27
CA PHE A 100 9.00 0.44 -7.52
C PHE A 100 9.88 1.28 -8.45
N THR A 101 10.21 2.50 -8.06
CA THR A 101 11.08 3.40 -8.84
C THR A 101 12.55 3.03 -8.67
N VAL A 102 13.41 3.45 -9.60
CA VAL A 102 14.86 3.26 -9.53
C VAL A 102 15.49 4.13 -8.42
N ASP A 103 14.96 5.33 -8.21
CA ASP A 103 15.49 6.30 -7.27
C ASP A 103 14.39 7.11 -6.54
N THR A 104 14.81 8.14 -5.81
CA THR A 104 13.95 9.05 -5.02
C THR A 104 13.67 10.38 -5.71
N ASP A 105 13.98 10.51 -7.00
CA ASP A 105 13.60 11.69 -7.77
C ASP A 105 12.18 11.50 -8.31
N VAL A 106 11.22 12.20 -7.71
CA VAL A 106 9.81 12.19 -8.14
C VAL A 106 9.61 12.67 -9.58
N ASN A 107 10.57 13.42 -10.14
CA ASN A 107 10.53 13.86 -11.52
C ASN A 107 11.06 12.79 -12.48
N ASN A 108 11.79 11.80 -11.96
CA ASN A 108 12.32 10.65 -12.68
C ASN A 108 11.65 9.34 -12.23
N VAL A 109 10.44 9.10 -12.71
CA VAL A 109 9.69 7.86 -12.43
C VAL A 109 10.19 6.64 -13.22
N ALA A 110 11.50 6.53 -13.47
CA ALA A 110 12.08 5.31 -14.00
C ALA A 110 11.75 4.16 -13.04
N LEU A 111 11.19 3.07 -13.57
CA LEU A 111 10.76 1.94 -12.75
C LEU A 111 11.86 0.88 -12.73
N TYR A 112 12.13 0.37 -11.54
CA TYR A 112 13.03 -0.76 -11.30
C TYR A 112 12.26 -2.09 -11.43
N PHE A 113 11.05 -2.13 -10.87
CA PHE A 113 10.27 -3.36 -10.77
C PHE A 113 8.77 -3.07 -10.92
N LEU A 114 8.08 -4.02 -11.56
CA LEU A 114 6.62 -4.08 -11.68
C LEU A 114 6.13 -5.47 -11.27
N GLY A 115 5.09 -5.51 -10.45
CA GLY A 115 4.44 -6.75 -10.00
C GLY A 115 2.94 -6.73 -10.25
N LEU A 116 2.39 -7.90 -10.60
CA LEU A 116 0.98 -8.16 -10.72
C LEU A 116 0.61 -9.32 -9.82
N ASP A 117 -0.44 -9.13 -9.04
CA ASP A 117 -1.01 -10.20 -8.25
C ASP A 117 -1.63 -11.27 -9.17
N SER A 118 -1.50 -12.53 -8.77
CA SER A 118 -1.91 -13.66 -9.60
C SER A 118 -3.42 -13.80 -9.77
N ASP A 119 -4.22 -13.36 -8.79
CA ASP A 119 -5.68 -13.43 -8.81
C ASP A 119 -6.36 -12.05 -8.63
N ASN A 120 -5.57 -10.99 -8.48
CA ASN A 120 -6.00 -9.61 -8.23
C ASN A 120 -6.66 -9.39 -6.87
N THR A 121 -6.44 -10.29 -5.91
CA THR A 121 -7.02 -10.25 -4.57
C THR A 121 -5.91 -10.22 -3.54
N MET A 122 -6.08 -9.44 -2.48
CA MET A 122 -5.14 -9.49 -1.36
C MET A 122 -5.32 -10.84 -0.63
N GLY A 123 -4.29 -11.67 -0.65
CA GLY A 123 -4.25 -12.94 0.06
C GLY A 123 -3.82 -12.77 1.52
N THR A 124 -3.52 -13.90 2.16
CA THR A 124 -2.97 -13.92 3.52
C THR A 124 -1.82 -14.90 3.68
N TYR A 125 -0.81 -14.53 4.45
CA TYR A 125 0.29 -15.40 4.91
C TYR A 125 0.41 -15.26 6.43
N GLU A 126 0.32 -16.38 7.16
CA GLU A 126 0.34 -16.38 8.64
C GLU A 126 -0.66 -15.39 9.28
N GLY A 127 -1.84 -15.23 8.65
CA GLY A 127 -2.88 -14.31 9.12
C GLY A 127 -2.60 -12.82 8.84
N LYS A 128 -1.54 -12.49 8.09
CA LYS A 128 -1.22 -11.14 7.63
C LYS A 128 -1.55 -10.96 6.16
N ALA A 129 -1.84 -9.73 5.74
CA ALA A 129 -2.10 -9.43 4.34
C ALA A 129 -0.88 -9.76 3.46
N ALA A 130 -1.13 -10.37 2.31
CA ALA A 130 -0.12 -10.85 1.39
C ALA A 130 -0.49 -10.56 -0.06
N PHE A 131 0.44 -9.97 -0.79
CA PHE A 131 0.42 -9.88 -2.25
C PHE A 131 1.29 -11.01 -2.80
N SER A 132 0.79 -11.77 -3.77
CA SER A 132 1.61 -12.80 -4.43
C SER A 132 1.31 -12.91 -5.91
N GLY A 133 2.36 -12.90 -6.72
CA GLY A 133 2.19 -13.07 -8.14
C GLY A 133 3.49 -13.03 -8.92
N THR A 134 3.44 -12.46 -10.12
CA THR A 134 4.58 -12.40 -11.03
C THR A 134 4.87 -10.96 -11.43
N GLY A 135 6.07 -10.73 -11.91
CA GLY A 135 6.52 -9.41 -12.29
C GLY A 135 7.74 -9.43 -13.18
N ALA A 136 8.33 -8.26 -13.35
CA ALA A 136 9.60 -8.10 -14.04
C ALA A 136 10.46 -7.03 -13.40
N ILE A 137 11.76 -7.29 -13.37
CA ILE A 137 12.78 -6.26 -13.22
C ILE A 137 12.97 -5.60 -14.59
N LEU A 138 13.10 -4.28 -14.57
CA LEU A 138 13.23 -3.44 -15.76
C LEU A 138 14.65 -2.89 -15.89
N ASP A 139 15.09 -2.65 -17.11
CA ASP A 139 16.29 -1.84 -17.38
C ASP A 139 16.01 -0.33 -17.26
N ALA A 140 17.05 0.49 -17.51
CA ALA A 140 16.95 1.95 -17.48
C ALA A 140 15.98 2.54 -18.54
N ALA A 141 15.70 1.82 -19.63
CA ALA A 141 14.70 2.22 -20.60
C ALA A 141 13.26 1.85 -20.15
N GLY A 142 13.12 1.03 -19.11
CA GLY A 142 11.86 0.48 -18.64
C GLY A 142 11.44 -0.78 -19.40
N THR A 143 12.37 -1.45 -20.08
CA THR A 143 12.14 -2.72 -20.76
C THR A 143 12.27 -3.86 -19.76
N PRO A 144 11.32 -4.83 -19.73
CA PRO A 144 11.48 -6.04 -18.93
C PRO A 144 12.73 -6.83 -19.32
N THR A 145 13.62 -7.07 -18.36
CA THR A 145 14.87 -7.83 -18.58
C THR A 145 14.91 -9.14 -17.80
N THR A 146 14.18 -9.24 -16.69
CA THR A 146 14.15 -10.46 -15.87
C THR A 146 12.76 -10.68 -15.32
N ALA A 147 12.13 -11.81 -15.66
CA ALA A 147 10.87 -12.23 -15.07
C ALA A 147 11.10 -12.73 -13.64
N VAL A 148 10.20 -12.37 -12.72
CA VAL A 148 10.32 -12.70 -11.31
C VAL A 148 8.99 -13.15 -10.71
N VAL A 149 9.07 -13.91 -9.62
CA VAL A 149 8.01 -14.08 -8.63
C VAL A 149 8.07 -12.87 -7.71
N VAL A 150 6.93 -12.41 -7.24
CA VAL A 150 6.86 -11.37 -6.23
C VAL A 150 6.05 -11.85 -5.04
N ALA A 151 6.56 -11.57 -3.85
CA ALA A 151 5.82 -11.64 -2.60
C ALA A 151 5.95 -10.31 -1.85
N LEU A 152 4.84 -9.73 -1.42
CA LEU A 152 4.84 -8.65 -0.41
C LEU A 152 4.01 -9.10 0.78
N LEU A 153 4.57 -8.99 1.98
CA LEU A 153 3.95 -9.44 3.22
C LEU A 153 3.88 -8.31 4.24
N GLN A 154 2.69 -8.04 4.74
CA GLN A 154 2.47 -7.00 5.73
C GLN A 154 2.93 -7.47 7.11
N THR A 155 3.88 -6.78 7.73
CA THR A 155 4.23 -7.06 9.14
C THR A 155 3.48 -6.18 10.12
N SER A 156 3.12 -4.98 9.68
CA SER A 156 2.31 -4.04 10.46
C SER A 156 1.35 -3.29 9.54
N ALA A 157 0.08 -3.17 9.92
CA ALA A 157 -0.89 -2.32 9.23
C ALA A 157 -0.75 -0.83 9.59
N VAL A 158 0.03 -0.54 10.64
CA VAL A 158 0.29 0.83 11.12
C VAL A 158 1.76 1.13 10.94
N VAL A 159 2.10 2.32 10.42
CA VAL A 159 3.49 2.78 10.34
C VAL A 159 3.95 3.22 11.74
N PRO A 160 4.96 2.57 12.35
CA PRO A 160 5.49 3.04 13.62
C PRO A 160 6.05 4.45 13.51
N THR A 161 5.65 5.35 14.42
CA THR A 161 6.16 6.73 14.49
C THR A 161 7.54 6.82 15.15
N ASN A 162 7.91 5.81 15.94
CA ASN A 162 9.23 5.72 16.56
C ASN A 162 10.25 5.10 15.59
N ALA A 163 11.39 5.76 15.39
CA ALA A 163 12.42 5.34 14.45
C ALA A 163 13.00 3.95 14.73
N THR A 164 13.21 3.59 16.00
CA THR A 164 13.70 2.26 16.40
C THR A 164 12.67 1.18 16.10
N ALA A 165 11.40 1.42 16.45
CA ALA A 165 10.31 0.50 16.15
C ALA A 165 10.12 0.30 14.64
N LEU A 166 10.23 1.39 13.85
CA LEU A 166 10.16 1.31 12.39
C LEU A 166 11.33 0.52 11.81
N ALA A 167 12.56 0.72 12.31
CA ALA A 167 13.72 -0.04 11.88
C ALA A 167 13.57 -1.54 12.17
N GLN A 168 13.06 -1.90 13.36
CA GLN A 168 12.76 -3.28 13.73
C GLN A 168 11.67 -3.89 12.83
N ALA A 169 10.58 -3.17 12.60
CA ALA A 169 9.51 -3.61 11.71
C ALA A 169 10.02 -3.87 10.29
N ARG A 170 10.93 -3.03 9.77
CA ARG A 170 11.59 -3.23 8.47
C ARG A 170 12.51 -4.45 8.43
N VAL A 171 13.21 -4.76 9.53
CA VAL A 171 14.02 -5.99 9.61
C VAL A 171 13.11 -7.21 9.57
N GLN A 172 12.08 -7.25 10.41
CA GLN A 172 11.12 -8.35 10.45
C GLN A 172 10.43 -8.57 9.09
N ALA A 173 10.00 -7.47 8.46
CA ALA A 173 9.42 -7.46 7.12
C ALA A 173 10.32 -8.16 6.09
N ARG A 174 11.59 -7.75 6.00
CA ARG A 174 12.56 -8.36 5.10
C ARG A 174 12.73 -9.85 5.34
N THR A 175 12.90 -10.25 6.59
CA THR A 175 13.08 -11.66 6.96
C THR A 175 11.87 -12.50 6.56
N MET A 176 10.66 -12.03 6.87
CA MET A 176 9.42 -12.73 6.55
C MET A 176 9.24 -12.90 5.04
N ALA A 177 9.45 -11.84 4.25
CA ALA A 177 9.32 -11.92 2.80
C ALA A 177 10.35 -12.86 2.15
N ALA A 178 11.60 -12.83 2.61
CA ALA A 178 12.63 -13.75 2.13
C ALA A 178 12.33 -15.22 2.48
N GLN A 179 11.83 -15.48 3.69
CA GLN A 179 11.43 -16.82 4.13
C GLN A 179 10.24 -17.34 3.31
N ALA A 180 9.22 -16.52 3.11
CA ALA A 180 8.06 -16.89 2.31
C ALA A 180 8.44 -17.19 0.84
N MET A 181 9.32 -16.39 0.26
CA MET A 181 9.84 -16.64 -1.10
C MET A 181 10.59 -17.97 -1.18
N ALA A 182 11.42 -18.29 -0.20
CA ALA A 182 12.17 -19.56 -0.16
C ALA A 182 11.26 -20.80 0.00
N GLN A 183 10.06 -20.63 0.54
CA GLN A 183 9.06 -21.70 0.67
C GLN A 183 8.16 -21.84 -0.57
N GLN A 184 8.20 -20.86 -1.48
CA GLN A 184 7.30 -20.81 -2.62
C GLN A 184 7.80 -21.73 -3.73
N THR A 185 6.97 -22.69 -4.16
CA THR A 185 7.19 -23.44 -5.41
C THR A 185 6.44 -22.71 -6.52
N VAL A 186 7.12 -22.28 -7.59
CA VAL A 186 6.51 -21.33 -8.54
C VAL A 186 6.69 -21.73 -10.00
N ASN A 187 5.61 -21.56 -10.76
CA ASN A 187 5.61 -21.61 -12.22
C ASN A 187 5.61 -20.18 -12.77
N LEU A 188 6.77 -19.70 -13.22
CA LEU A 188 6.87 -18.36 -13.80
C LEU A 188 6.17 -18.29 -15.15
N GLN A 189 5.15 -17.43 -15.23
CA GLN A 189 4.55 -17.01 -16.48
C GLN A 189 5.01 -15.59 -16.82
N ALA A 190 5.17 -15.32 -18.12
CA ALA A 190 5.41 -13.97 -18.60
C ALA A 190 4.30 -13.02 -18.12
N MET A 191 4.67 -11.79 -17.78
CA MET A 191 3.70 -10.75 -17.41
C MET A 191 2.65 -10.60 -18.51
N LYS A 192 1.37 -10.76 -18.14
CA LYS A 192 0.23 -10.69 -19.07
C LYS A 192 -0.22 -9.25 -19.37
N SER A 193 0.37 -8.27 -18.70
CA SER A 193 0.07 -6.84 -18.87
C SER A 193 1.17 -6.15 -19.67
N SER A 194 0.77 -5.15 -20.48
CA SER A 194 1.73 -4.25 -21.12
C SER A 194 2.46 -3.47 -20.03
N SER A 195 3.77 -3.68 -19.90
CA SER A 195 4.65 -2.90 -19.02
C SER A 195 4.51 -1.40 -19.27
N THR A 196 4.17 -1.00 -20.50
CA THR A 196 3.92 0.40 -20.87
C THR A 196 2.68 0.97 -20.19
N THR A 197 1.56 0.24 -20.19
CA THR A 197 0.31 0.69 -19.55
C THR A 197 0.50 0.83 -18.05
N LEU A 198 1.09 -0.17 -17.39
CA LEU A 198 1.34 -0.13 -15.95
C LEU A 198 2.34 0.97 -15.59
N LYS A 199 3.39 1.17 -16.40
CA LYS A 199 4.35 2.26 -16.22
C LYS A 199 3.70 3.64 -16.32
N GLN A 200 2.86 3.86 -17.32
CA GLN A 200 2.14 5.13 -17.49
C GLN A 200 1.18 5.39 -16.33
N ALA A 201 0.45 4.36 -15.88
CA ALA A 201 -0.47 4.48 -14.75
C ALA A 201 0.27 4.75 -13.43
N ALA A 202 1.38 4.04 -13.16
CA ALA A 202 2.22 4.29 -11.99
C ALA A 202 2.80 5.70 -12.00
N LYS A 203 3.27 6.18 -13.17
CA LYS A 203 3.72 7.57 -13.34
C LYS A 203 2.61 8.56 -12.99
N ALA A 204 1.42 8.37 -13.54
CA ALA A 204 0.29 9.27 -13.33
C ALA A 204 -0.14 9.37 -11.85
N PHE A 205 0.06 8.30 -11.08
CA PHE A 205 -0.16 8.30 -9.64
C PHE A 205 0.98 8.96 -8.86
N LEU A 206 2.24 8.80 -9.29
CA LEU A 206 3.42 9.31 -8.57
C LEU A 206 3.68 10.81 -8.78
N THR A 207 3.19 11.42 -9.86
CA THR A 207 3.45 12.84 -10.20
C THR A 207 2.29 13.78 -9.88
N ARG A 208 1.46 13.44 -8.90
CA ARG A 208 0.37 14.30 -8.40
C ARG A 208 0.78 14.99 -7.11
#